data_AF-A0A7S1MJ10-F1
#
_entry.id   AF-A0A7S1MJ10-F1
#
_cell.length_a   1.000
_cell.length_b   1.000
_cell.length_c   1.000
_cell.angle_alpha   90.00
_cell.angle_beta   90.00
_cell.angle_gamma   90.00
#
_symmetry.space_group_name_H-M   'P 1'
#
loop_
_entity.id
_entity.type
_entity.pdbx_description
1 polymer ?
#
loop_
_entity_poly.entity_id
_entity_poly.type
_entity_poly.pdbx_seq_one_letter_code
_entity_poly.pdbx_strand_id
1 'polypeptide(L)'
;WAYATPLIEQGSLLLSAPGDHFAISQQYFHKNVIFIVEHTDSFTRGVILNRPTAFTTGDLPDLELPPEFVNGTNRWNVWCGGDCQGLNSRQDWESSPVFYCLHTLERLADSSSEMLI
;
A
#
# COMPACT_ATOMS: atom_id res chain seq x y z
N TRP A 1 -0.41 5.80 19.92
CA TRP A 1 0.90 6.37 20.30
C TRP A 1 1.90 5.90 19.25
N ALA A 2 2.84 6.73 18.81
CA ALA A 2 3.85 6.36 17.82
C ALA A 2 5.22 6.78 18.37
N TYR A 3 6.22 5.91 18.25
CA TYR A 3 7.57 6.14 18.75
C TYR A 3 8.57 6.06 17.61
N ALA A 4 9.54 6.98 17.57
CA ALA A 4 10.57 6.98 16.55
C ALA A 4 11.63 5.92 16.89
N THR A 5 11.85 4.98 15.97
CA THR A 5 12.84 3.91 16.10
C THR A 5 13.76 3.92 14.88
N PRO A 6 15.06 3.61 15.04
CA PRO A 6 15.95 3.39 13.90
C PRO A 6 15.74 2.01 13.24
N LEU A 7 14.97 1.12 13.87
CA LEU A 7 14.70 -0.22 13.37
C LEU A 7 13.54 -0.20 12.36
N ILE A 8 13.71 -0.86 11.23
CA ILE A 8 12.62 -1.11 10.29
C ILE A 8 11.91 -2.38 10.73
N GLU A 9 10.61 -2.29 10.97
CA GLU A 9 9.82 -3.42 11.47
C GLU A 9 8.52 -3.53 10.68
N GLN A 10 8.01 -4.75 10.49
CA GLN A 10 6.67 -4.96 9.97
C GLN A 10 5.66 -4.27 10.90
N GLY A 11 4.66 -3.58 10.34
CA GLY A 11 3.70 -2.78 11.09
C GLY A 11 4.16 -1.34 11.40
N SER A 12 5.44 -1.01 11.18
CA SER A 12 5.95 0.34 11.36
C SER A 12 5.54 1.28 10.22
N LEU A 13 5.55 2.58 10.52
CA LEU A 13 5.40 3.64 9.51
C LEU A 13 6.77 4.21 9.16
N LEU A 14 7.10 4.19 7.88
CA LEU A 14 8.24 4.91 7.31
C LEU A 14 7.77 6.28 6.81
N LEU A 15 8.35 7.33 7.37
CA LEU A 15 7.99 8.72 7.08
C LEU A 15 9.09 9.40 6.27
N SER A 16 8.68 10.10 5.21
CA SER A 16 9.60 10.91 4.41
C SER A 16 10.20 12.05 5.22
N ALA A 17 11.54 12.12 5.27
CA ALA A 17 12.26 13.20 5.95
C ALA A 17 12.41 14.42 5.01
N PRO A 18 12.16 15.65 5.49
CA PRO A 18 12.38 16.85 4.70
C PRO A 18 13.87 17.08 4.44
N GLY A 19 14.22 17.56 3.25
CA GLY A 19 15.59 17.96 2.90
C GLY A 19 16.52 16.84 2.47
N ASP A 20 16.04 15.60 2.38
CA ASP A 20 16.80 14.49 1.80
C ASP A 20 16.81 14.56 0.26
N HIS A 21 17.97 14.31 -0.36
CA HIS A 21 18.15 14.25 -1.80
C HIS A 21 17.27 13.18 -2.46
N PHE A 22 16.89 12.14 -1.72
CA PHE A 22 16.01 11.07 -2.20
C PHE A 22 14.63 11.60 -2.66
N ALA A 23 14.07 12.58 -1.93
CA ALA A 23 12.80 13.19 -2.31
C ALA A 23 12.89 14.08 -3.57
N ILE A 24 14.11 14.50 -3.95
CA ILE A 24 14.35 15.27 -5.18
C ILE A 24 14.47 14.34 -6.39
N SER A 25 15.21 13.23 -6.24
CA SER A 25 15.40 12.24 -7.29
C SER A 25 14.16 11.37 -7.52
N GLN A 26 13.38 11.12 -6.48
CA GLN A 26 12.13 10.35 -6.54
C GLN A 26 11.01 11.16 -5.89
N GLN A 27 10.50 12.15 -6.62
CA GLN A 27 9.50 13.11 -6.13
C GLN A 27 8.24 12.47 -5.58
N TYR A 28 7.89 11.26 -6.03
CA TYR A 28 6.73 10.55 -5.51
C TYR A 28 6.91 10.08 -4.07
N PHE A 29 8.12 10.14 -3.49
CA PHE A 29 8.41 9.88 -2.06
C PHE A 29 8.39 11.13 -1.17
N HIS A 30 8.18 12.32 -1.72
CA HIS A 30 8.13 13.55 -0.94
C HIS A 30 6.88 13.61 -0.05
N LYS A 31 7.07 13.75 1.28
CA LYS A 31 6.00 13.75 2.30
C LYS A 31 5.15 12.48 2.32
N ASN A 32 5.72 11.35 1.88
CA ASN A 32 5.02 10.08 1.95
C ASN A 32 4.95 9.51 3.36
N VAL A 33 3.85 8.78 3.59
CA VAL A 33 3.63 7.89 4.71
C VAL A 33 3.55 6.49 4.14
N ILE A 34 4.51 5.63 4.47
CA ILE A 34 4.59 4.26 3.97
C ILE A 34 4.36 3.31 5.14
N PHE A 35 3.44 2.37 4.99
CA PHE A 35 3.23 1.30 5.96
C PHE A 35 4.04 0.07 5.56
N ILE A 36 4.89 -0.43 6.45
CA ILE A 36 5.72 -1.61 6.18
C ILE A 36 4.87 -2.87 6.35
N VAL A 37 4.57 -3.53 5.24
CA VAL A 37 3.73 -4.74 5.22
C VAL A 37 4.52 -6.03 5.41
N GLU A 38 5.81 -6.01 5.09
CA GLU A 38 6.70 -7.16 5.27
C GLU A 38 8.13 -6.65 5.43
N HIS A 39 8.87 -7.21 6.37
CA HIS A 39 10.29 -6.96 6.53
C HIS A 39 10.99 -8.30 6.81
N THR A 40 11.86 -8.71 5.88
CA THR A 40 12.70 -9.90 5.99
C THR A 40 14.16 -9.50 5.80
N ASP A 41 15.09 -10.41 6.09
CA ASP A 41 16.54 -10.19 5.91
C ASP A 41 16.93 -9.84 4.46
N SER A 42 16.12 -10.23 3.47
CA SER A 42 16.40 -10.02 2.05
C SER A 42 15.58 -8.90 1.41
N PHE A 43 14.42 -8.56 1.98
CA PHE A 43 13.48 -7.66 1.33
C PHE A 43 12.56 -6.92 2.31
N THR A 44 12.28 -5.66 2.00
CA THR A 44 11.29 -4.84 2.71
C THR A 44 10.22 -4.41 1.73
N ARG A 45 8.96 -4.68 2.07
CA ARG A 45 7.80 -4.26 1.29
C ARG A 45 6.97 -3.29 2.10
N GLY A 46 6.53 -2.22 1.45
CA GLY A 46 5.62 -1.26 2.04
C GLY A 46 4.61 -0.75 1.03
N VAL A 47 3.55 -0.10 1.55
CA VAL A 47 2.51 0.54 0.75
C VAL A 47 2.38 2.01 1.16
N ILE A 48 2.34 2.90 0.17
CA ILE A 48 2.12 4.34 0.39
C ILE A 48 0.65 4.57 0.77
N LEU A 49 0.40 5.20 1.92
CA LEU A 49 -0.95 5.44 2.46
C LEU A 49 -1.57 6.76 1.98
N ASN A 50 -0.76 7.77 1.69
CA ASN A 50 -1.21 9.15 1.48
C ASN A 50 -1.13 9.62 0.02
N ARG A 51 -1.23 8.69 -0.94
CA ARG A 51 -1.20 8.99 -2.38
C ARG A 51 -2.49 8.52 -3.07
N PRO A 52 -3.60 9.27 -2.96
CA PRO A 52 -4.85 8.91 -3.61
C PRO A 52 -4.70 8.94 -5.13
N THR A 53 -5.43 8.08 -5.81
CA THR A 53 -5.62 8.14 -7.26
C THR A 53 -6.98 8.74 -7.59
N ALA A 54 -7.26 8.95 -8.88
CA ALA A 54 -8.60 9.28 -9.36
C ALA A 54 -9.50 8.04 -9.55
N PHE A 55 -8.95 6.83 -9.33
CA PHE A 55 -9.67 5.59 -9.53
C PHE A 55 -10.44 5.17 -8.28
N THR A 56 -11.56 4.50 -8.54
CA THR A 56 -12.26 3.66 -7.59
C THR A 56 -12.09 2.19 -7.97
N THR A 57 -12.43 1.29 -7.07
CA THR A 57 -12.42 -0.17 -7.34
C THR A 57 -13.28 -0.54 -8.56
N GLY A 58 -14.37 0.20 -8.83
CA GLY A 58 -15.20 0.00 -10.01
C GLY A 58 -14.55 0.42 -11.35
N ASP A 59 -13.48 1.22 -11.31
CA ASP A 59 -12.72 1.62 -12.49
C ASP A 59 -11.62 0.62 -12.84
N LEU A 60 -11.42 -0.43 -12.02
CA LEU A 60 -10.38 -1.43 -12.17
C LEU A 60 -10.98 -2.77 -12.65
N PRO A 61 -10.95 -3.09 -13.96
CA PRO A 61 -11.61 -4.27 -14.49
C PRO A 61 -10.97 -5.59 -14.04
N ASP A 62 -9.68 -5.58 -13.74
CA ASP A 62 -8.91 -6.76 -13.32
C ASP A 62 -8.91 -6.96 -11.80
N LEU A 63 -9.57 -6.07 -11.05
CA LEU A 63 -9.66 -6.18 -9.59
C LEU A 63 -10.82 -7.09 -9.20
N GLU A 64 -10.50 -8.36 -8.93
CA GLU A 64 -11.45 -9.27 -8.30
C GLU A 64 -11.46 -9.05 -6.78
N LEU A 65 -12.51 -8.40 -6.29
CA LEU A 65 -12.74 -8.29 -4.85
C LEU A 65 -13.34 -9.59 -4.31
N PRO A 66 -12.87 -10.11 -3.15
CA PRO A 66 -13.46 -11.27 -2.53
C PRO A 66 -14.96 -11.08 -2.24
N PRO A 67 -15.79 -12.15 -2.24
CA PRO A 67 -17.24 -12.06 -2.08
C PRO A 67 -17.67 -11.47 -0.73
N GLU A 68 -16.81 -11.49 0.28
CA GLU A 68 -17.05 -10.81 1.56
C GLU A 68 -16.96 -9.28 1.44
N PHE A 69 -16.38 -8.74 0.36
CA PHE A 69 -16.40 -7.31 0.06
C PHE A 69 -17.67 -6.89 -0.68
N VAL A 70 -18.74 -7.69 -0.72
CA VAL A 70 -19.96 -7.30 -1.46
C VAL A 70 -20.81 -6.35 -0.60
N ASN A 71 -21.31 -5.27 -1.23
CA ASN A 71 -22.02 -4.08 -0.70
C ASN A 71 -21.13 -2.90 -0.28
N GLY A 72 -21.14 -1.85 -1.12
CA GLY A 72 -20.55 -0.55 -0.82
C GLY A 72 -19.06 -0.40 -1.14
N THR A 73 -18.39 -1.49 -1.51
CA THR A 73 -16.94 -1.51 -1.80
C THR A 73 -16.59 -1.19 -3.25
N ASN A 74 -17.56 -1.29 -4.16
CA ASN A 74 -17.44 -1.05 -5.62
C ASN A 74 -17.10 0.42 -5.95
N ARG A 75 -17.05 1.30 -4.94
CA ARG A 75 -16.72 2.72 -5.05
C ARG A 75 -15.68 3.13 -4.02
N TRP A 76 -14.95 2.18 -3.45
CA TRP A 76 -13.82 2.52 -2.62
C TRP A 76 -12.78 3.23 -3.48
N ASN A 77 -12.26 4.35 -2.97
CA ASN A 77 -11.14 5.02 -3.60
C ASN A 77 -9.95 4.07 -3.64
N VAL A 78 -9.09 4.22 -4.66
CA VAL A 78 -7.87 3.43 -4.80
C VAL A 78 -6.68 4.34 -4.57
N TRP A 79 -5.74 3.88 -3.76
CA TRP A 79 -4.49 4.58 -3.48
C TRP A 79 -3.34 3.95 -4.25
N CYS A 80 -2.39 4.77 -4.71
CA CYS A 80 -1.19 4.29 -5.37
C CYS A 80 -0.18 3.84 -4.31
N GLY A 81 -0.14 2.53 -4.06
CA GLY A 81 0.72 1.92 -3.04
C GLY A 81 2.22 1.96 -3.35
N GLY A 82 2.61 2.14 -4.62
CA GLY A 82 4.00 2.14 -5.07
C GLY A 82 4.13 2.01 -6.58
N ASP A 83 5.36 1.87 -7.05
CA ASP A 83 5.75 1.65 -8.44
C ASP A 83 6.01 0.15 -8.75
N CYS A 84 6.51 -0.61 -7.77
CA CYS A 84 6.61 -2.07 -7.87
C CYS A 84 5.22 -2.71 -8.02
N GLN A 85 4.96 -3.37 -9.16
CA GLN A 85 3.67 -4.01 -9.46
C GLN A 85 2.46 -3.07 -9.31
N GLY A 86 2.68 -1.76 -9.52
CA GLY A 86 1.66 -0.73 -9.34
C GLY A 86 0.74 -0.56 -10.55
N LEU A 87 -0.25 0.33 -10.40
CA LEU A 87 -1.24 0.65 -11.45
C LEU A 87 -0.63 1.17 -12.76
N ASN A 88 0.53 1.82 -12.68
CA ASN A 88 1.26 2.37 -13.83
C ASN A 88 2.30 1.39 -14.39
N SER A 89 2.34 0.16 -13.86
CA SER A 89 3.28 -0.83 -14.33
C SER A 89 2.99 -1.10 -15.81
N ARG A 90 4.03 -0.92 -16.63
CA ARG A 90 3.95 -1.04 -18.08
C ARG A 90 3.45 -2.44 -18.43
N GLN A 91 2.45 -2.58 -19.29
CA GLN A 91 1.82 -3.87 -19.62
C GLN A 91 2.77 -4.89 -20.30
N ASP A 92 4.02 -4.47 -20.51
CA ASP A 92 5.10 -5.17 -21.19
C ASP A 92 5.87 -6.17 -20.30
N TRP A 93 5.60 -6.24 -18.98
CA TRP A 93 6.07 -7.32 -18.10
C TRP A 93 4.86 -8.13 -17.60
N GLU A 94 4.98 -9.45 -17.61
CA GLU A 94 3.97 -10.51 -17.42
C GLU A 94 3.16 -10.50 -16.11
N SER A 95 3.17 -9.41 -15.33
CA SER A 95 2.52 -9.41 -14.01
C SER A 95 1.45 -8.34 -13.92
N SER A 96 0.23 -8.81 -13.65
CA SER A 96 -0.90 -7.98 -13.25
C SER A 96 -0.52 -7.13 -12.02
N PRO A 97 -1.13 -5.94 -11.87
CA PRO A 97 -0.96 -5.14 -10.67
C PRO A 97 -1.38 -5.94 -9.43
N VAL A 98 -0.63 -5.75 -8.35
CA VAL A 98 -0.95 -6.38 -7.05
C VAL A 98 -1.65 -5.38 -6.17
N PHE A 99 -2.75 -5.82 -5.55
CA PHE A 99 -3.58 -4.99 -4.69
C PHE A 99 -3.44 -5.40 -3.22
N TYR A 100 -3.44 -4.40 -2.34
CA TYR A 100 -3.47 -4.60 -0.89
C TYR A 100 -4.71 -3.91 -0.32
N CYS A 101 -5.47 -4.64 0.50
CA CYS A 101 -6.57 -4.09 1.27
C CYS A 101 -6.17 -4.01 2.76
N LEU A 102 -5.84 -2.81 3.23
CA LEU A 102 -5.64 -2.57 4.66
C LEU A 102 -7.01 -2.30 5.31
N HIS A 103 -7.36 -3.06 6.35
CA HIS A 103 -8.63 -2.90 7.06
C HIS A 103 -8.47 -3.16 8.56
N THR A 104 -9.45 -2.69 9.33
CA THR A 104 -9.65 -3.04 10.74
C THR A 104 -11.00 -3.75 10.94
N LEU A 105 -11.57 -4.28 9.85
CA LEU A 105 -12.88 -4.92 9.84
C LEU A 105 -12.78 -6.33 10.40
N GLU A 106 -13.39 -6.57 11.56
CA GLU A 106 -13.41 -7.88 12.23
C GLU A 106 -13.96 -9.00 11.35
N ARG A 107 -15.02 -8.71 10.58
CA ARG A 107 -15.66 -9.67 9.65
C ARG A 107 -14.73 -10.19 8.54
N LEU A 108 -13.57 -9.58 8.35
CA LEU A 108 -12.55 -9.97 7.37
C LEU A 108 -11.32 -10.60 8.04
N ALA A 109 -11.29 -10.71 9.38
CA ALA A 109 -10.12 -11.17 10.11
C ALA A 109 -9.66 -12.56 9.63
N ASP A 110 -10.59 -13.51 9.49
CA ASP A 110 -10.31 -14.89 9.08
C ASP A 110 -9.72 -15.03 7.67
N SER A 111 -9.98 -14.07 6.77
CA SER A 111 -9.42 -14.06 5.40
C SER A 111 -8.24 -13.10 5.24
N SER A 112 -7.76 -12.53 6.34
CA SER A 112 -6.70 -11.52 6.36
C SER A 112 -5.49 -11.96 7.19
N SER A 113 -4.37 -11.28 7.00
CA SER A 113 -3.20 -11.43 7.87
C SER A 113 -3.21 -10.35 8.93
N GLU A 114 -3.17 -10.74 10.20
CA GLU A 114 -3.03 -9.79 11.31
C GLU A 114 -1.65 -9.12 11.25
N MET A 115 -1.66 -7.81 11.43
CA MET A 115 -0.46 -7.00 11.54
C MET A 115 -0.33 -6.57 13.00
N LEU A 116 0.66 -7.11 13.71
CA LEU A 116 0.98 -6.68 15.06
C LEU A 116 1.57 -5.27 14.98
N ILE A 117 0.92 -4.30 15.63
CA ILE A 117 1.30 -2.87 15.68
C ILE A 117 1.70 -2.49 17.09
#